data_AF-A0A8C9ETX2-F1
#
_entry.id   AF-A0A8C9ETX2-F1
#
_cell.length_a   1.000
_cell.length_b   1.000
_cell.length_c   1.000
_cell.angle_alpha   90.00
_cell.angle_beta   90.00
_cell.angle_gamma   90.00
#
_symmetry.space_group_name_H-M   'P 1'
#
loop_
_entity.id
_entity.type
_entity.pdbx_description
1 polymer ?
#
loop_
_entity_poly.entity_id
_entity_poly.type
_entity_poly.pdbx_seq_one_letter_code
_entity_poly.pdbx_strand_id
1 'polypeptide(L)'
;MPFFSWAPLVFVPLSKNTDTKEMEKLTRLEALLLTAVLENCVDQLAILGYIMPVSHEGKTDTSRVSREQCLGSSLTCLPRTLLPPRCGCESSAAPAAGTHRRSRSRERWELFSFTQTEVDRPPRGTLSFSLQTQRQYTSDVITATMKKMEDSGTFDSLVEANGREKAKKSNLNDILIREEEGKKEIKSLQKQLQDVKKETEIELQNRDNVILYLKNELQEMEARAAMEHRYMKKSTDLQVHQAQKKCSNAENRLTKEIEVSHSPQPLLKSVSS
;
A
#
# COMPACT_ATOMS: atom_id res chain seq x y z
N MET A 1 -17.86 -40.12 11.13
CA MET A 1 -17.41 -38.72 11.27
C MET A 1 -17.99 -38.17 12.57
N PRO A 2 -17.31 -38.25 13.72
CA PRO A 2 -17.85 -37.73 14.96
C PRO A 2 -17.60 -36.22 15.05
N PHE A 3 -18.68 -35.49 15.28
CA PHE A 3 -18.68 -34.07 15.63
C PHE A 3 -18.03 -33.89 17.01
N PHE A 4 -16.86 -33.26 17.07
CA PHE A 4 -16.35 -32.72 18.34
C PHE A 4 -16.99 -31.35 18.58
N SER A 5 -17.97 -31.34 19.48
CA SER A 5 -18.53 -30.15 20.11
C SER A 5 -17.43 -29.50 20.95
N TRP A 6 -17.04 -28.28 20.59
CA TRP A 6 -16.18 -27.44 21.41
C TRP A 6 -17.08 -26.49 22.20
N ALA A 7 -17.40 -26.87 23.43
CA ALA A 7 -18.01 -25.94 24.37
C ALA A 7 -16.93 -24.94 24.83
N PRO A 8 -17.21 -23.62 24.85
CA PRO A 8 -16.27 -22.65 25.38
C PRO A 8 -16.19 -22.79 26.90
N LEU A 9 -14.98 -23.04 27.42
CA LEU A 9 -14.67 -22.86 28.84
C LEU A 9 -14.93 -21.39 29.19
N VAL A 10 -16.05 -21.15 29.89
CA VAL A 10 -16.30 -19.89 30.57
C VAL A 10 -15.25 -19.76 31.67
N PHE A 11 -14.29 -18.86 31.45
CA PHE A 11 -13.32 -18.45 32.46
C PHE A 11 -14.05 -17.67 33.55
N VAL A 12 -14.40 -18.34 34.64
CA VAL A 12 -14.93 -17.70 35.85
C VAL A 12 -13.77 -16.96 36.52
N PRO A 13 -13.81 -15.62 36.66
CA PRO A 13 -12.78 -14.91 37.38
C PRO A 13 -12.96 -15.17 38.88
N LEU A 14 -11.95 -15.84 39.46
CA LEU A 14 -11.83 -16.10 40.88
C LEU A 14 -11.76 -14.79 41.66
N SER A 15 -12.87 -14.49 42.34
CA SER A 15 -13.06 -13.71 43.57
C SER A 15 -12.02 -12.62 43.90
N LYS A 16 -12.44 -11.36 43.78
CA LYS A 16 -11.84 -10.22 44.50
C LYS A 16 -12.44 -10.19 45.91
N ASN A 17 -11.71 -10.71 46.89
CA ASN A 17 -11.86 -10.28 48.28
C ASN A 17 -10.59 -9.50 48.64
N THR A 18 -10.68 -8.18 48.59
CA THR A 18 -9.76 -7.29 49.30
C THR A 18 -10.47 -6.83 50.55
N ASP A 19 -10.60 -7.74 51.52
CA ASP A 19 -10.70 -7.33 52.90
C ASP A 19 -9.35 -6.69 53.25
N THR A 20 -9.39 -5.52 53.90
CA THR A 20 -8.25 -4.91 54.58
C THR A 20 -7.75 -5.90 55.63
N LYS A 21 -6.88 -6.80 55.19
CA LYS A 21 -6.30 -7.85 56.00
C LYS A 21 -5.22 -7.17 56.84
N GLU A 22 -5.58 -6.79 58.06
CA GLU A 22 -4.61 -6.56 59.15
C GLU A 22 -3.62 -7.71 59.09
N MET A 23 -2.42 -7.43 58.58
CA MET A 23 -1.49 -8.49 58.25
C MET A 23 -0.88 -8.99 59.56
N GLU A 24 -1.07 -10.27 59.82
CA GLU A 24 -0.59 -10.92 61.04
C GLU A 24 0.93 -10.73 61.12
N LYS A 25 1.37 -10.04 62.17
CA LYS A 25 2.80 -9.76 62.36
C LYS A 25 3.49 -11.07 62.68
N LEU A 26 4.55 -11.37 61.92
CA LEU A 26 5.37 -12.54 62.17
C LEU A 26 5.99 -12.43 63.56
N THR A 27 6.08 -13.56 64.27
CA THR A 27 6.87 -13.59 65.49
C THR A 27 8.33 -13.29 65.17
N ARG A 28 9.06 -12.76 66.15
CA ARG A 28 10.49 -12.41 65.97
C ARG A 28 11.33 -13.60 65.51
N LEU A 29 11.00 -14.81 65.98
CA LEU A 29 11.69 -16.04 65.58
C LEU A 29 11.40 -16.41 64.11
N GLU A 30 10.14 -16.29 63.69
CA GLU A 30 9.73 -16.55 62.31
C GLU A 30 10.35 -15.53 61.34
N ALA A 31 10.38 -14.26 61.72
CA ALA A 31 11.04 -13.21 60.93
C ALA A 31 12.52 -13.51 60.71
N LEU A 32 13.26 -13.91 61.77
CA LEU A 32 14.66 -14.29 61.65
C LEU A 32 14.88 -15.53 60.77
N LEU A 33 14.04 -16.56 60.93
CA LEU A 33 14.15 -17.78 60.13
C LEU A 33 13.93 -17.49 58.64
N LEU A 34 12.90 -16.71 58.33
CA LEU A 34 12.55 -16.35 56.96
C LEU A 34 13.58 -15.39 56.36
N THR A 35 14.10 -14.42 57.11
CA THR A 35 15.20 -13.55 56.68
C THR A 35 16.43 -14.36 56.29
N ALA A 36 16.86 -15.34 57.10
CA ALA A 36 18.00 -16.20 56.76
C ALA A 36 17.78 -16.99 55.45
N VAL A 37 16.54 -17.40 55.17
CA VAL A 37 16.19 -18.05 53.89
C VAL A 37 16.27 -17.05 52.74
N LEU A 38 15.75 -15.83 52.92
CA LEU A 38 15.80 -14.77 51.92
C LEU A 38 17.23 -14.33 51.61
N GLU A 39 18.11 -14.24 52.61
CA GLU A 39 19.56 -13.99 52.43
C GLU A 39 20.18 -15.03 51.50
N ASN A 40 19.95 -16.31 51.77
CA ASN A 40 20.42 -17.40 50.90
C ASN A 40 19.85 -17.30 49.48
N CYS A 41 18.60 -16.85 49.31
CA CYS A 41 18.04 -16.60 47.98
C CYS A 41 18.73 -15.44 47.26
N VAL A 42 19.07 -14.36 47.96
CA VAL A 42 19.83 -13.22 47.38
C VAL A 42 21.23 -13.69 46.97
N ASP A 43 21.91 -14.47 47.81
CA ASP A 43 23.24 -15.02 47.51
C ASP A 43 23.20 -15.93 46.28
N GLN A 44 22.18 -16.80 46.17
CA GLN A 44 21.99 -17.64 45.00
C GLN A 44 21.73 -16.81 43.73
N LEU A 45 20.93 -15.75 43.82
CA LEU A 45 20.72 -14.82 42.71
C LEU A 45 22.03 -14.09 42.35
N ALA A 46 22.85 -13.72 43.32
CA ALA A 46 24.17 -13.13 43.06
C ALA A 46 25.08 -14.10 42.31
N ILE A 47 25.19 -15.36 42.77
CA ILE A 47 25.94 -16.44 42.11
C ILE A 47 25.43 -16.63 40.67
N LEU A 48 24.12 -16.71 40.48
CA LEU A 48 23.51 -16.82 39.17
C LEU A 48 23.87 -15.63 38.26
N GLY A 49 24.00 -14.43 38.82
CA GLY A 49 24.46 -13.25 38.10
C GLY A 49 25.92 -13.30 37.67
N TYR A 50 26.81 -13.97 38.42
CA TYR A 50 28.18 -14.21 38.01
C TYR A 50 28.29 -15.27 36.90
N ILE A 51 27.40 -16.27 36.91
CA ILE A 51 27.35 -17.34 35.90
C ILE A 51 26.71 -16.85 34.59
N MET A 52 25.76 -15.90 34.67
CA MET A 52 25.13 -15.26 33.51
C MET A 52 25.66 -13.84 33.30
N PRO A 53 26.86 -13.67 32.72
CA PRO A 53 27.41 -12.35 32.44
C PRO A 53 26.55 -11.62 31.41
N VAL A 54 26.37 -10.31 31.63
CA VAL A 54 25.77 -9.40 30.67
C VAL A 54 26.52 -9.57 29.36
N SER A 55 25.81 -9.88 28.27
CA SER A 55 26.40 -9.94 26.94
C SER A 55 26.93 -8.55 26.62
N HIS A 56 28.20 -8.30 26.93
CA HIS A 56 28.86 -7.04 26.62
C HIS A 56 29.14 -7.09 25.13
N GLU A 57 28.24 -6.52 24.34
CA GLU A 57 28.58 -6.16 22.98
C GLU A 57 29.70 -5.11 23.07
N GLY A 58 30.84 -5.39 22.44
CA GLY A 58 31.93 -4.45 22.20
C GLY A 58 32.85 -4.14 23.39
N LYS A 59 33.98 -4.86 23.48
CA LYS A 59 35.23 -4.27 23.97
C LYS A 59 36.30 -4.42 22.91
N THR A 60 36.69 -3.26 22.38
CA THR A 60 37.83 -2.98 21.51
C THR A 60 39.15 -3.40 22.17
N ASP A 61 40.06 -3.90 21.34
CA ASP A 61 41.52 -3.94 21.44
C ASP A 61 42.21 -4.65 22.62
N THR A 62 42.99 -5.72 22.32
CA THR A 62 44.48 -5.68 22.36
C THR A 62 45.16 -7.05 22.12
N SER A 63 46.31 -6.99 21.45
CA SER A 63 47.42 -7.97 21.29
C SER A 63 47.23 -9.10 20.25
N ARG A 64 47.95 -9.18 19.12
CA ARG A 64 49.39 -9.15 18.76
C ARG A 64 50.05 -10.55 18.80
N VAL A 65 50.49 -11.00 17.61
CA VAL A 65 51.70 -11.82 17.27
C VAL A 65 51.46 -13.15 16.51
N SER A 66 51.93 -13.15 15.25
CA SER A 66 52.55 -14.23 14.41
C SER A 66 51.71 -15.40 13.86
N ARG A 67 51.56 -15.50 12.52
CA ARG A 67 52.28 -16.38 11.54
C ARG A 67 51.97 -17.87 11.76
N GLU A 68 51.54 -18.69 10.79
CA GLU A 68 51.87 -18.80 9.36
C GLU A 68 50.83 -19.72 8.65
N GLN A 69 50.51 -19.39 7.38
CA GLN A 69 50.12 -20.25 6.23
C GLN A 69 49.03 -21.34 6.41
N CYS A 70 47.97 -21.36 5.60
CA CYS A 70 48.04 -21.92 4.23
C CYS A 70 46.97 -21.38 3.27
N LEU A 71 47.39 -21.38 2.00
CA LEU A 71 46.73 -20.99 0.76
C LEU A 71 45.40 -21.73 0.48
N GLY A 72 44.44 -21.02 -0.15
CA GLY A 72 43.29 -21.66 -0.77
C GLY A 72 42.26 -20.71 -1.38
N SER A 73 42.42 -20.44 -2.68
CA SER A 73 41.38 -20.08 -3.68
C SER A 73 40.65 -18.71 -3.63
N SER A 74 41.18 -17.81 -4.48
CA SER A 74 40.51 -17.02 -5.51
C SER A 74 39.44 -15.97 -5.13
N LEU A 75 39.92 -14.76 -4.82
CA LEU A 75 39.23 -13.52 -5.19
C LEU A 75 39.52 -13.20 -6.65
N THR A 76 38.48 -13.03 -7.47
CA THR A 76 38.26 -11.91 -8.40
C THR A 76 37.18 -12.27 -9.41
N CYS A 77 36.15 -11.40 -9.55
CA CYS A 77 35.62 -10.91 -10.83
C CYS A 77 34.36 -10.06 -10.59
N LEU A 78 34.53 -8.75 -10.58
CA LEU A 78 33.49 -7.80 -11.02
C LEU A 78 33.56 -7.72 -12.55
N PRO A 79 32.45 -7.68 -13.31
CA PRO A 79 32.53 -7.44 -14.74
C PRO A 79 32.53 -5.93 -15.04
N ARG A 80 33.63 -5.45 -15.64
CA ARG A 80 33.74 -4.17 -16.34
C ARG A 80 34.35 -4.44 -17.73
N THR A 81 33.60 -4.15 -18.78
CA THR A 81 34.01 -4.25 -20.19
C THR A 81 32.96 -3.48 -21.01
N LEU A 82 33.21 -2.58 -21.98
CA LEU A 82 34.38 -2.00 -22.66
C LEU A 82 33.95 -0.63 -23.25
N LEU A 83 34.88 0.33 -23.37
CA LEU A 83 34.84 1.46 -24.34
C LEU A 83 35.68 1.05 -25.57
N PRO A 84 35.66 1.69 -26.78
CA PRO A 84 35.87 3.14 -27.05
C PRO A 84 35.26 3.63 -28.42
N PRO A 85 35.68 4.73 -29.12
CA PRO A 85 36.52 5.90 -28.82
C PRO A 85 35.84 7.28 -29.09
N ARG A 86 36.50 8.39 -28.70
CA ARG A 86 36.15 9.78 -29.04
C ARG A 86 36.62 10.15 -30.46
N CYS A 87 35.83 10.92 -31.22
CA CYS A 87 36.33 11.84 -32.24
C CYS A 87 35.31 12.94 -32.63
N GLY A 88 35.77 14.20 -32.66
CA GLY A 88 35.46 15.23 -33.69
C GLY A 88 34.09 15.91 -33.75
N CYS A 89 34.09 17.25 -33.61
CA CYS A 89 33.01 18.19 -33.97
C CYS A 89 32.51 18.04 -35.42
N GLU A 90 31.23 18.36 -35.69
CA GLU A 90 30.78 19.52 -36.49
C GLU A 90 29.26 19.51 -36.73
N SER A 91 28.75 20.71 -36.99
CA SER A 91 27.37 21.23 -37.06
C SER A 91 26.33 20.43 -37.87
N SER A 92 25.05 20.51 -37.47
CA SER A 92 24.01 21.25 -38.23
C SER A 92 22.57 21.00 -37.70
N ALA A 93 21.84 22.11 -37.53
CA ALA A 93 20.39 22.31 -37.70
C ALA A 93 19.37 21.57 -36.80
N ALA A 94 18.72 22.38 -35.95
CA ALA A 94 17.30 22.31 -35.55
C ALA A 94 16.37 22.45 -36.81
N PRO A 95 15.01 22.30 -36.77
CA PRO A 95 14.12 22.57 -35.63
C PRO A 95 12.79 21.76 -35.52
N ALA A 96 11.99 22.18 -34.52
CA ALA A 96 10.51 22.15 -34.40
C ALA A 96 9.83 20.81 -34.08
N ALA A 97 9.25 20.61 -32.88
CA ALA A 97 8.04 21.19 -32.28
C ALA A 97 6.87 20.18 -32.35
N GLY A 98 6.28 19.83 -31.21
CA GLY A 98 5.17 18.88 -31.17
C GLY A 98 4.84 18.40 -29.76
N THR A 99 4.21 19.27 -29.00
CA THR A 99 3.65 19.10 -27.66
C THR A 99 2.75 17.85 -27.56
N HIS A 100 3.08 16.87 -26.71
CA HIS A 100 2.05 16.16 -25.95
C HIS A 100 2.63 15.53 -24.67
N ARG A 101 2.60 16.31 -23.60
CA ARG A 101 2.88 15.91 -22.23
C ARG A 101 1.78 14.95 -21.77
N ARG A 102 1.97 13.65 -21.96
CA ARG A 102 1.20 12.61 -21.25
C ARG A 102 2.06 12.11 -20.11
N SER A 103 1.86 12.73 -18.95
CA SER A 103 2.34 12.25 -17.67
C SER A 103 1.70 10.89 -17.40
N ARG A 104 2.35 9.81 -17.85
CA ARG A 104 2.10 8.47 -17.33
C ARG A 104 2.66 8.47 -15.91
N SER A 105 1.81 8.77 -14.93
CA SER A 105 2.06 8.39 -13.54
C SER A 105 2.08 6.87 -13.50
N ARG A 106 3.25 6.30 -13.77
CA ARG A 106 3.54 4.91 -13.50
C ARG A 106 3.90 4.89 -12.02
N GLU A 107 2.87 4.84 -11.18
CA GLU A 107 3.06 4.52 -9.76
C GLU A 107 3.62 3.10 -9.70
N ARG A 108 4.94 3.09 -9.63
CA ARG A 108 5.80 1.98 -9.27
C ARG A 108 5.39 1.57 -7.87
N TRP A 109 4.45 0.62 -7.77
CA TRP A 109 4.23 -0.19 -6.58
C TRP A 109 5.40 -1.16 -6.43
N GLU A 110 6.60 -0.64 -6.21
CA GLU A 110 7.73 -1.40 -5.68
C GLU A 110 7.92 -0.99 -4.22
N LEU A 111 8.15 -2.00 -3.38
CA LEU A 111 8.20 -1.97 -1.92
C LEU A 111 6.84 -1.96 -1.21
N PHE A 112 6.15 -3.10 -1.25
CA PHE A 112 5.63 -3.67 -0.01
C PHE A 112 5.66 -5.18 -0.13
N SER A 113 6.87 -5.71 -0.27
CA SER A 113 7.14 -7.11 0.07
C SER A 113 6.84 -7.25 1.55
N PHE A 114 5.64 -7.69 1.87
CA PHE A 114 5.30 -8.20 3.19
C PHE A 114 6.12 -9.48 3.34
N THR A 115 7.38 -9.32 3.76
CA THR A 115 8.20 -10.41 4.23
C THR A 115 7.39 -11.03 5.36
N GLN A 116 6.80 -12.19 5.10
CA GLN A 116 6.48 -13.13 6.16
C GLN A 116 7.81 -13.48 6.80
N THR A 117 8.25 -12.68 7.77
CA THR A 117 9.35 -13.04 8.65
C THR A 117 8.82 -14.17 9.53
N GLU A 118 9.03 -15.38 9.02
CA GLU A 118 9.95 -16.32 9.65
C GLU A 118 9.96 -16.23 11.17
N VAL A 119 9.32 -17.24 11.79
CA VAL A 119 9.45 -17.71 13.18
C VAL A 119 10.19 -16.73 14.09
N ASP A 120 9.37 -16.01 14.85
CA ASP A 120 9.66 -15.01 15.88
C ASP A 120 10.61 -15.53 16.97
N ARG A 121 11.88 -15.76 16.64
CA ARG A 121 12.92 -16.10 17.61
C ARG A 121 13.63 -14.80 17.99
N PRO A 122 13.42 -14.27 19.21
CA PRO A 122 14.05 -13.03 19.61
C PRO A 122 15.58 -13.17 19.53
N PRO A 123 16.31 -12.11 19.13
CA PRO A 123 17.76 -12.12 19.09
C PRO A 123 18.33 -12.56 20.44
N ARG A 124 19.33 -13.44 20.43
CA ARG A 124 19.87 -14.10 21.64
C ARG A 124 20.28 -13.11 22.75
N GLY A 125 20.65 -11.87 22.41
CA GLY A 125 20.97 -10.79 23.34
C GLY A 125 19.77 -10.13 24.04
N THR A 126 18.57 -10.17 23.47
CA THR A 126 17.36 -9.61 24.12
C THR A 126 16.87 -10.49 25.27
N LEU A 127 17.06 -11.82 25.16
CA LEU A 127 16.74 -12.77 26.21
C LEU A 127 17.69 -12.66 27.42
N SER A 128 18.99 -12.41 27.18
CA SER A 128 19.94 -12.23 28.28
C SER A 128 19.68 -10.95 29.07
N PHE A 129 19.33 -9.86 28.38
CA PHE A 129 18.96 -8.60 29.03
C PHE A 129 17.67 -8.70 29.86
N SER A 130 16.64 -9.36 29.34
CA SER A 130 15.38 -9.54 30.05
C SER A 130 15.54 -10.45 31.27
N LEU A 131 16.30 -11.54 31.15
CA LEU A 131 16.62 -12.43 32.27
C LEU A 131 17.45 -11.70 33.36
N GLN A 132 18.42 -10.87 32.95
CA GLN A 132 19.20 -10.04 33.86
C GLN A 132 18.31 -9.07 34.64
N THR A 133 17.39 -8.41 33.93
CA THR A 133 16.45 -7.45 34.52
C THR A 133 15.49 -8.14 35.48
N GLN A 134 15.00 -9.33 35.12
CA GLN A 134 14.15 -10.15 35.99
C GLN A 134 14.88 -10.61 37.25
N ARG A 135 16.15 -10.99 37.12
CA ARG A 135 16.98 -11.35 38.28
C ARG A 135 17.17 -10.16 39.21
N GLN A 136 17.52 -8.99 38.67
CA GLN A 136 17.70 -7.78 39.48
C GLN A 136 16.40 -7.42 40.20
N TYR A 137 15.28 -7.39 39.48
CA TYR A 137 13.96 -7.15 40.07
C TYR A 137 13.64 -8.15 41.20
N THR A 138 13.91 -9.44 41.00
CA THR A 138 13.68 -10.46 42.03
C THR A 138 14.58 -10.24 43.26
N SER A 139 15.84 -9.90 43.04
CA SER A 139 16.79 -9.58 44.11
C SER A 139 16.35 -8.33 44.90
N ASP A 140 15.88 -7.29 44.21
CA ASP A 140 15.38 -6.06 44.84
C ASP A 140 14.12 -6.33 45.67
N VAL A 141 13.18 -7.14 45.16
CA VAL A 141 11.96 -7.53 45.88
C VAL A 141 12.29 -8.35 47.13
N ILE A 142 13.21 -9.31 47.03
CA ILE A 142 13.64 -10.13 48.17
C ILE A 142 14.33 -9.25 49.21
N THR A 143 15.26 -8.40 48.81
CA THR A 143 15.99 -7.48 49.72
C THR A 143 15.03 -6.50 50.41
N ALA A 144 14.08 -5.93 49.67
CA ALA A 144 13.06 -5.05 50.24
C ALA A 144 12.12 -5.79 51.21
N THR A 145 11.83 -7.06 50.94
CA THR A 145 11.01 -7.91 51.83
C THR A 145 11.76 -8.23 53.10
N MET A 146 13.02 -8.62 52.99
CA MET A 146 13.92 -8.89 54.11
C MET A 146 14.01 -7.69 55.06
N LYS A 147 14.24 -6.50 54.49
CA LYS A 147 14.26 -5.25 55.26
C LYS A 147 12.93 -4.96 55.97
N LYS A 148 11.77 -5.13 55.30
CA LYS A 148 10.46 -4.97 55.95
C LYS A 148 10.23 -6.02 57.05
N MET A 149 10.76 -7.22 56.90
CA MET A 149 10.65 -8.25 57.93
C MET A 149 11.48 -7.92 59.17
N GLU A 150 12.66 -7.33 59.00
CA GLU A 150 13.50 -6.84 60.11
C GLU A 150 12.90 -5.60 60.80
N ASP A 151 12.39 -4.65 60.02
CA ASP A 151 11.89 -3.36 60.53
C ASP A 151 10.49 -3.47 61.14
N SER A 152 9.56 -4.18 60.49
CA SER A 152 8.13 -4.20 60.83
C SER A 152 7.54 -5.60 61.07
N GLY A 153 8.30 -6.67 60.83
CA GLY A 153 7.82 -8.05 60.99
C GLY A 153 6.76 -8.45 59.95
N THR A 154 6.72 -7.78 58.79
CA THR A 154 5.72 -8.00 57.74
C THR A 154 6.36 -8.17 56.36
N PHE A 155 5.65 -8.82 55.44
CA PHE A 155 6.10 -9.10 54.06
C PHE A 155 5.27 -8.36 52.99
N ASP A 156 4.70 -7.20 53.34
CA ASP A 156 3.80 -6.42 52.46
C ASP A 156 4.46 -6.05 51.13
N SER A 157 5.78 -5.81 51.16
CA SER A 157 6.59 -5.52 49.97
C SER A 157 6.40 -6.58 48.88
N LEU A 158 6.41 -7.87 49.26
CA LEU A 158 6.26 -8.99 48.34
C LEU A 158 4.83 -9.09 47.81
N VAL A 159 3.84 -8.88 48.67
CA VAL A 159 2.41 -8.91 48.29
C VAL A 159 2.11 -7.81 47.29
N GLU A 160 2.56 -6.59 47.55
CA GLU A 160 2.43 -5.47 46.64
C GLU A 160 3.18 -5.70 45.32
N ALA A 161 4.41 -6.23 45.36
CA ALA A 161 5.19 -6.54 44.16
C ALA A 161 4.49 -7.60 43.28
N ASN A 162 3.94 -8.65 43.89
CA ASN A 162 3.16 -9.66 43.20
C ASN A 162 1.85 -9.09 42.63
N GLY A 163 1.18 -8.18 43.36
CA GLY A 163 0.03 -7.44 42.86
C GLY A 163 0.34 -6.61 41.62
N ARG A 164 1.47 -5.88 41.63
CA ARG A 164 1.97 -5.11 40.48
C ARG A 164 2.26 -5.99 39.27
N GLU A 165 2.94 -7.13 39.44
CA GLU A 165 3.22 -8.04 38.31
C GLU A 165 1.96 -8.71 37.77
N LYS A 166 1.01 -9.08 38.63
CA LYS A 166 -0.29 -9.61 38.21
C LYS A 166 -1.07 -8.59 37.39
N ALA A 167 -1.07 -7.32 37.81
CA ALA A 167 -1.71 -6.22 37.08
C ALA A 167 -1.00 -5.92 35.74
N LYS A 168 0.34 -5.94 35.71
CA LYS A 168 1.09 -5.82 34.44
C LYS A 168 0.73 -6.96 33.47
N LYS A 169 0.66 -8.20 33.97
CA LYS A 169 0.29 -9.37 33.17
C LYS A 169 -1.12 -9.25 32.59
N SER A 170 -2.11 -8.79 33.37
CA SER A 170 -3.46 -8.57 32.84
C SER A 170 -3.47 -7.48 31.76
N ASN A 171 -2.78 -6.36 31.98
CA ASN A 171 -2.72 -5.28 30.99
C ASN A 171 -2.08 -5.74 29.68
N LEU A 172 -1.02 -6.55 29.75
CA LEU A 172 -0.38 -7.12 28.57
C LEU A 172 -1.31 -8.08 27.82
N ASN A 173 -2.08 -8.90 28.53
CA ASN A 173 -3.09 -9.76 27.91
C ASN A 173 -4.18 -8.94 27.21
N ASP A 174 -4.64 -7.85 27.81
CA ASP A 174 -5.64 -6.97 27.20
C ASP A 174 -5.10 -6.27 25.94
N ILE A 175 -3.82 -5.90 25.94
CA ILE A 175 -3.14 -5.37 24.74
C ILE A 175 -3.05 -6.45 23.65
N LEU A 176 -2.63 -7.67 24.00
CA LEU A 176 -2.51 -8.79 23.07
C LEU A 176 -3.84 -9.12 22.39
N ILE A 177 -4.93 -9.17 23.16
CA ILE A 177 -6.28 -9.44 22.63
C ILE A 177 -6.67 -8.37 21.61
N ARG A 178 -6.54 -7.09 21.98
CA ARG A 178 -6.87 -5.97 21.08
C ARG A 178 -6.00 -5.95 19.82
N GLU A 179 -4.72 -6.32 19.92
CA GLU A 179 -3.83 -6.39 18.77
C GLU A 179 -4.21 -7.51 17.81
N GLU A 180 -4.58 -8.68 18.33
CA GLU A 180 -5.05 -9.80 17.50
C GLU A 180 -6.40 -9.48 16.82
N GLU A 181 -7.30 -8.77 17.50
CA GLU A 181 -8.53 -8.25 16.90
C GLU A 181 -8.25 -7.23 15.80
N GLY A 182 -7.39 -6.24 16.06
CA GLY A 182 -6.97 -5.26 15.06
C GLY A 182 -6.31 -5.90 13.84
N LYS A 183 -5.53 -6.97 14.02
CA LYS A 183 -4.93 -7.74 12.92
C LYS A 183 -5.99 -8.42 12.05
N LYS A 184 -7.09 -8.91 12.64
CA LYS A 184 -8.22 -9.48 11.88
C LYS A 184 -8.96 -8.40 11.10
N GLU A 185 -9.19 -7.23 11.70
CA GLU A 185 -9.84 -6.09 11.05
C GLU A 185 -9.02 -5.58 9.85
N ILE A 186 -7.71 -5.40 10.03
CA ILE A 186 -6.80 -4.97 8.96
C ILE A 186 -6.86 -5.95 7.78
N LYS A 187 -6.82 -7.27 8.04
CA LYS A 187 -6.94 -8.28 6.98
C LYS A 187 -8.29 -8.22 6.25
N SER A 188 -9.39 -8.00 6.99
CA SER A 188 -10.71 -7.82 6.41
C SER A 188 -10.78 -6.60 5.48
N LEU A 189 -10.28 -5.45 5.97
CA LEU A 189 -10.25 -4.21 5.21
C LEU A 189 -9.34 -4.30 3.98
N GLN A 190 -8.19 -4.96 4.07
CA GLN A 190 -7.32 -5.23 2.92
C GLN A 190 -8.05 -6.03 1.83
N LYS A 191 -8.83 -7.03 2.23
CA LYS A 191 -9.65 -7.82 1.29
C LYS A 191 -10.72 -6.95 0.63
N GLN A 192 -11.46 -6.16 1.40
CA GLN A 192 -12.47 -5.24 0.87
C GLN A 192 -11.86 -4.24 -0.12
N LEU A 193 -10.70 -3.66 0.21
CA LEU A 193 -10.01 -2.73 -0.67
C LEU A 193 -9.58 -3.39 -1.98
N GLN A 194 -9.09 -4.63 -1.92
CA GLN A 194 -8.74 -5.40 -3.11
C GLN A 194 -9.97 -5.70 -3.97
N ASP A 195 -11.10 -6.02 -3.37
CA ASP A 195 -12.34 -6.33 -4.08
C ASP A 195 -12.92 -5.07 -4.76
N VAL A 196 -12.98 -3.93 -4.06
CA VAL A 196 -13.37 -2.63 -4.65
C VAL A 196 -12.45 -2.24 -5.80
N LYS A 197 -11.14 -2.48 -5.68
CA LYS A 197 -10.19 -2.22 -6.77
C LYS A 197 -10.48 -3.08 -8.01
N LYS A 198 -10.85 -4.35 -7.83
CA LYS A 198 -11.22 -5.22 -8.96
C LYS A 198 -12.54 -4.78 -9.59
N GLU A 199 -13.54 -4.45 -8.77
CA GLU A 199 -14.85 -4.00 -9.25
C GLU A 199 -14.74 -2.70 -10.06
N THR A 200 -13.99 -1.72 -9.55
CA THR A 200 -13.76 -0.44 -10.25
C THR A 200 -13.00 -0.63 -11.56
N GLU A 201 -12.05 -1.57 -11.64
CA GLU A 201 -11.36 -1.92 -12.89
C GLU A 201 -12.33 -2.55 -13.91
N ILE A 202 -13.19 -3.47 -13.48
CA ILE A 202 -14.19 -4.11 -14.35
C ILE A 202 -15.19 -3.06 -14.87
N GLU A 203 -15.67 -2.16 -14.00
CA GLU A 203 -16.58 -1.08 -14.38
C GLU A 203 -15.95 -0.13 -15.39
N LEU A 204 -14.65 0.18 -15.24
CA LEU A 204 -13.91 1.01 -16.20
C LEU A 204 -13.80 0.32 -17.57
N GLN A 205 -13.47 -0.97 -17.59
CA GLN A 205 -13.43 -1.76 -18.82
C GLN A 205 -14.82 -1.83 -19.50
N ASN A 206 -15.89 -1.97 -18.73
CA ASN A 206 -17.25 -1.93 -19.25
C ASN A 206 -17.58 -0.58 -19.90
N ARG A 207 -17.21 0.53 -19.26
CA ARG A 207 -17.42 1.87 -19.82
C ARG A 207 -16.62 2.08 -21.10
N ASP A 208 -15.36 1.63 -21.15
CA ASP A 208 -14.54 1.70 -22.36
C ASP A 208 -15.16 0.92 -23.53
N ASN A 209 -15.73 -0.25 -23.25
CA ASN A 209 -16.46 -1.05 -24.25
C ASN A 209 -17.70 -0.31 -24.79
N VAL A 210 -18.47 0.35 -23.91
CA VAL A 210 -19.63 1.15 -24.33
C VAL A 210 -19.21 2.37 -25.16
N ILE A 211 -18.13 3.06 -24.76
CA ILE A 211 -17.57 4.18 -25.52
C ILE A 211 -17.15 3.72 -26.92
N LEU A 212 -16.49 2.57 -27.04
CA LEU A 212 -16.11 1.98 -28.33
C LEU A 212 -17.33 1.67 -29.19
N TYR A 213 -18.36 1.04 -28.62
CA TYR A 213 -19.60 0.73 -29.32
C TYR A 213 -20.27 2.00 -29.87
N LEU A 214 -20.52 2.99 -29.00
CA LEU A 214 -21.17 4.24 -29.39
C LEU A 214 -20.36 5.04 -30.41
N LYS A 215 -19.02 5.00 -30.32
CA LYS A 215 -18.15 5.63 -31.32
C LYS A 215 -18.32 4.99 -32.69
N ASN A 216 -18.39 3.66 -32.75
CA ASN A 216 -18.59 2.95 -34.01
C ASN A 216 -19.97 3.28 -34.62
N GLU A 217 -21.02 3.30 -33.79
CA GLU A 217 -22.38 3.63 -34.24
C GLU A 217 -22.47 5.08 -34.74
N LEU A 218 -21.86 6.02 -34.03
CA LEU A 218 -21.81 7.43 -34.46
C LEU A 218 -21.08 7.57 -35.81
N GLN A 219 -19.94 6.90 -35.98
CA GLN A 219 -19.19 6.93 -37.23
C GLN A 219 -19.99 6.31 -38.39
N GLU A 220 -20.76 5.25 -38.15
CA GLU A 220 -21.67 4.66 -39.14
C GLU A 220 -22.78 5.64 -39.52
N MET A 221 -23.43 6.29 -38.55
CA MET A 221 -24.46 7.30 -38.81
C MET A 221 -23.92 8.51 -39.57
N GLU A 222 -22.72 8.99 -39.24
CA GLU A 222 -22.07 10.10 -39.93
C GLU A 222 -21.78 9.75 -41.40
N ALA A 223 -21.27 8.52 -41.65
CA ALA A 223 -21.05 8.04 -43.01
C ALA A 223 -22.35 7.93 -43.83
N ARG A 224 -23.44 7.43 -43.21
CA ARG A 224 -24.77 7.38 -43.83
C ARG A 224 -25.30 8.77 -44.17
N ALA A 225 -25.31 9.67 -43.19
CA ALA A 225 -25.78 11.05 -43.38
C ALA A 225 -24.97 11.79 -44.46
N ALA A 226 -23.65 11.58 -44.52
CA ALA A 226 -22.80 12.17 -45.56
C ALA A 226 -23.15 11.65 -46.96
N MET A 227 -23.49 10.36 -47.10
CA MET A 227 -23.96 9.78 -48.36
C MET A 227 -25.32 10.33 -48.77
N GLU A 228 -26.27 10.40 -47.83
CA GLU A 228 -27.61 10.96 -48.05
C GLU A 228 -27.55 12.43 -48.47
N HIS A 229 -26.73 13.24 -47.79
CA HIS A 229 -26.51 14.64 -48.14
C HIS A 229 -25.99 14.79 -49.57
N ARG A 230 -25.01 13.97 -49.99
CA ARG A 230 -24.48 13.98 -51.37
C ARG A 230 -25.55 13.58 -52.39
N TYR A 231 -26.35 12.56 -52.08
CA TYR A 231 -27.42 12.11 -52.96
C TYR A 231 -28.49 13.19 -53.14
N MET A 232 -28.95 13.76 -52.03
CA MET A 232 -29.97 14.82 -52.02
C MET A 232 -29.49 16.05 -52.78
N LYS A 233 -28.25 16.49 -52.56
CA LYS A 233 -27.65 17.60 -53.32
C LYS A 233 -27.63 17.34 -54.83
N LYS A 234 -27.18 16.16 -55.26
CA LYS A 234 -27.19 15.80 -56.69
C LYS A 234 -28.61 15.80 -57.26
N SER A 235 -29.58 15.31 -56.50
CA SER A 235 -31.00 15.31 -56.91
C SER A 235 -31.53 16.73 -57.09
N THR A 236 -31.28 17.64 -56.14
CA THR A 236 -31.72 19.03 -56.24
C THR A 236 -31.00 19.77 -57.37
N ASP A 237 -29.69 19.59 -57.53
CA ASP A 237 -28.91 20.20 -58.60
C ASP A 237 -29.44 19.76 -59.99
N LEU A 238 -29.79 18.48 -60.14
CA LEU A 238 -30.41 17.96 -61.37
C LEU A 238 -31.79 18.58 -61.63
N GLN A 239 -32.62 18.71 -60.59
CA GLN A 239 -33.94 19.36 -60.72
C GLN A 239 -33.80 20.83 -61.13
N VAL A 240 -32.89 21.57 -60.51
CA VAL A 240 -32.59 22.98 -60.86
C VAL A 240 -32.07 23.07 -62.28
N HIS A 241 -31.11 22.24 -62.67
CA HIS A 241 -30.57 22.24 -64.04
C HIS A 241 -31.64 21.89 -65.08
N GLN A 242 -32.53 20.94 -64.78
CA GLN A 242 -33.65 20.60 -65.66
C GLN A 242 -34.65 21.75 -65.78
N ALA A 243 -34.99 22.41 -64.68
CA ALA A 243 -35.87 23.57 -64.68
C ALA A 243 -35.25 24.74 -65.46
N GLN A 244 -33.98 25.06 -65.19
CA GLN A 244 -33.23 26.09 -65.89
C GLN A 244 -33.18 25.83 -67.40
N LYS A 245 -32.87 24.59 -67.83
CA LYS A 245 -32.87 24.22 -69.25
C LYS A 245 -34.24 24.41 -69.91
N LYS A 246 -35.34 24.09 -69.22
CA LYS A 246 -36.70 24.32 -69.72
C LYS A 246 -36.98 25.82 -69.88
N CYS A 247 -36.62 26.64 -68.89
CA CYS A 247 -36.77 28.10 -68.96
C CYS A 247 -35.95 28.70 -70.11
N SER A 248 -34.66 28.38 -70.21
CA SER A 248 -33.81 28.88 -71.30
C SER A 248 -34.30 28.46 -72.68
N ASN A 249 -34.83 27.24 -72.84
CA ASN A 249 -35.44 26.83 -74.10
C ASN A 249 -36.70 27.64 -74.43
N ALA A 250 -37.54 27.94 -73.44
CA ALA A 250 -38.72 28.78 -73.61
C ALA A 250 -38.34 30.23 -73.97
N GLU A 251 -37.36 30.81 -73.26
CA GLU A 251 -36.79 32.12 -73.57
C GLU A 251 -36.23 32.17 -74.99
N ASN A 252 -35.39 31.21 -75.39
CA ASN A 252 -34.86 31.13 -76.75
C ASN A 252 -35.95 31.03 -77.82
N ARG A 253 -37.08 30.37 -77.52
CA ARG A 253 -38.25 30.34 -78.42
C ARG A 253 -38.89 31.72 -78.55
N LEU A 254 -39.13 32.40 -77.42
CA LEU A 254 -39.69 33.76 -77.40
C LEU A 254 -38.77 34.75 -78.11
N THR A 255 -37.45 34.68 -77.89
CA THR A 255 -36.46 35.53 -78.56
C THR A 255 -36.50 35.35 -80.08
N LYS A 256 -36.58 34.11 -80.57
CA LYS A 256 -36.73 33.84 -82.01
C LYS A 256 -38.03 34.42 -82.57
N GLU A 257 -39.13 34.33 -81.83
CA GLU A 257 -40.42 34.91 -82.23
C GLU A 257 -40.38 36.44 -82.30
N ILE A 258 -39.69 37.07 -81.33
CA ILE A 258 -39.44 38.52 -81.33
C ILE A 258 -38.56 38.91 -82.51
N GLU A 259 -37.48 38.18 -82.79
CA GLU A 259 -36.57 38.45 -83.91
C GLU A 259 -37.27 38.34 -85.27
N VAL A 260 -38.14 37.34 -85.45
CA VAL A 260 -39.01 37.23 -86.64
C VAL A 260 -39.95 38.45 -86.75
N SER A 261 -40.52 38.89 -85.62
CA SER A 261 -41.42 40.04 -85.55
C SER A 261 -40.71 41.40 -85.73
N HIS A 262 -39.39 41.46 -85.50
CA HIS A 262 -38.54 42.65 -85.69
C HIS A 262 -37.81 42.68 -87.04
N SER A 263 -38.05 41.71 -87.93
CA SER A 263 -37.56 41.81 -89.31
C SER A 263 -38.28 42.97 -90.03
N PRO A 264 -37.56 43.91 -90.67
CA PRO A 264 -38.18 45.11 -91.23
C PRO A 264 -39.07 44.74 -92.41
N GLN A 265 -40.39 44.95 -92.27
CA GLN A 265 -41.30 44.87 -93.40
C GLN A 265 -41.01 46.00 -94.40
N PRO A 266 -40.99 45.73 -95.72
CA PRO A 266 -40.79 46.77 -96.72
C PRO A 266 -41.99 47.72 -96.72
N LEU A 267 -41.72 49.01 -96.56
CA LEU A 267 -42.68 50.10 -96.70
C LEU A 267 -43.38 49.99 -98.07
N LEU A 268 -44.64 49.59 -98.06
CA LEU A 268 -45.55 49.74 -99.19
C LEU A 268 -45.75 51.24 -99.44
N LYS A 269 -45.06 51.77 -100.45
CA LYS A 269 -45.39 53.05 -101.06
C LYS A 269 -46.69 52.88 -101.82
N SER A 270 -47.77 53.48 -101.33
CA SER A 270 -48.94 53.81 -102.13
C SER A 270 -48.53 54.82 -103.22
N VAL A 271 -48.62 54.42 -104.48
CA VAL A 271 -48.49 55.30 -105.64
C VAL A 271 -49.90 55.71 -106.05
N SER A 272 -50.17 57.01 -106.04
CA SER A 272 -51.25 57.62 -106.81
C SER A 272 -50.82 57.73 -108.27
N SER A 273 -51.57 57.10 -109.18
CA SER A 273 -52.05 57.70 -110.44
C SER A 273 -52.93 56.70 -111.18
#